data_AF-A0A9D2AFE4-F1
#
_entry.id   AF-A0A9D2AFE4-F1
#
_cell.length_a   1.000
_cell.length_b   1.000
_cell.length_c   1.000
_cell.angle_alpha   90.00
_cell.angle_beta   90.00
_cell.angle_gamma   90.00
#
_symmetry.space_group_name_H-M   'P 1'
#
loop_
_entity.id
_entity.type
_entity.pdbx_description
1 polymer ?
#
loop_
_entity_poly.entity_id
_entity_poly.type
_entity_poly.pdbx_seq_one_letter_code
_entity_poly.pdbx_strand_id
1 'polypeptide(L)'
;MPNIIDQMEVHIFAAQLARLSRLTGKTANADFIREMYERVKDRYVEELQNRKIRLRTLDGARLDEIVSYIYYYHIFHTSHLPEELTKKLESDEKYREMLVRDVAVYIVINEHLNVEKISNTSEYSPEIAAYNMACSYSLYILGSFKGTDRRMNGINNLFKKAMVTIKSVIHLLAAGNSCDAVILWRHLHELECVLIVLCTKGEDLFFRYIKHMEYFDMEGNPRAEELQQRLSEECKAFGVKERNAFINYGWLEYVDGFREGFGKEYRLNFKDGLQKIAGLSARHAAYASASKILHPSAWVVTIRDDKFYKFTVFELFRSLINIVTQIKGYVARYRDFSEKPAECDNFPRTVDGYLNMIARNNKIIAAKYIRK
;
A
#
# COMPACT_ATOMS: atom_id res chain seq x y z
N MET A 1 -15.29 38.66 -24.28
CA MET A 1 -14.66 37.34 -24.48
C MET A 1 -14.12 36.91 -23.13
N PRO A 2 -14.37 35.68 -22.64
CA PRO A 2 -13.76 35.20 -21.41
C PRO A 2 -12.23 35.28 -21.55
N ASN A 3 -11.53 35.74 -20.51
CA ASN A 3 -10.08 35.79 -20.54
C ASN A 3 -9.51 34.36 -20.62
N ILE A 4 -8.32 34.17 -21.19
CA ILE A 4 -7.64 32.88 -21.31
C ILE A 4 -7.54 32.18 -19.93
N ILE A 5 -7.36 32.96 -18.87
CA ILE A 5 -7.31 32.47 -17.48
C ILE A 5 -8.65 31.86 -17.06
N ASP A 6 -9.77 32.52 -17.35
CA ASP A 6 -11.11 32.02 -17.01
C ASP A 6 -11.41 30.70 -17.77
N GLN A 7 -10.97 30.60 -19.03
CA GLN A 7 -11.11 29.38 -19.82
C GLN A 7 -10.25 28.23 -19.26
N MET A 8 -9.03 28.53 -18.81
CA MET A 8 -8.17 27.55 -18.15
C MET A 8 -8.79 27.05 -16.84
N GLU A 9 -9.36 27.94 -16.02
CA GLU A 9 -9.98 27.59 -14.75
C GLU A 9 -11.15 26.59 -14.96
N VAL A 10 -12.02 26.87 -15.94
CA VAL A 10 -13.12 25.99 -16.33
C VAL A 10 -12.63 24.61 -16.79
N HIS A 11 -11.57 24.57 -17.60
CA HIS A 11 -11.00 23.32 -18.09
C HIS A 11 -10.34 22.49 -16.97
N ILE A 12 -9.61 23.14 -16.06
CA ILE A 12 -8.98 22.46 -14.92
C ILE A 12 -10.07 21.91 -13.98
N PHE A 13 -11.12 22.69 -13.71
CA PHE A 13 -12.26 22.24 -12.90
C PHE A 13 -12.91 20.99 -13.49
N ALA A 14 -13.25 21.02 -14.78
CA ALA A 14 -13.88 19.89 -15.46
C ALA A 14 -12.97 18.66 -15.48
N ALA A 15 -11.67 18.84 -15.76
CA ALA A 15 -10.68 17.77 -15.75
C ALA A 15 -10.52 17.15 -14.35
N GLN A 16 -10.51 17.97 -13.30
CA GLN A 16 -10.39 17.49 -11.93
C GLN A 16 -11.65 16.72 -11.50
N LEU A 17 -12.85 17.20 -11.83
CA LEU A 17 -14.08 16.48 -11.51
C LEU A 17 -14.16 15.13 -12.23
N ALA A 18 -13.80 15.09 -13.52
CA ALA A 18 -13.73 13.85 -14.29
C ALA A 18 -12.69 12.87 -13.70
N ARG A 19 -11.53 13.38 -13.28
CA ARG A 19 -10.51 12.59 -12.59
C ARG A 19 -11.05 12.02 -11.28
N LEU A 20 -11.71 12.82 -10.45
CA LEU A 20 -12.26 12.40 -9.15
C LEU A 20 -13.34 11.33 -9.35
N SER A 21 -14.27 11.52 -10.29
CA SER A 21 -15.29 10.52 -10.60
C SER A 21 -14.71 9.18 -11.07
N ARG A 22 -13.64 9.21 -11.87
CA ARG A 22 -12.93 7.98 -12.25
C ARG A 22 -12.25 7.30 -11.06
N LEU A 23 -11.68 8.07 -10.13
CA LEU A 23 -10.97 7.53 -8.96
C LEU A 23 -11.91 6.90 -7.94
N THR A 24 -13.10 7.49 -7.73
CA THR A 24 -14.05 7.05 -6.70
C THR A 24 -15.14 6.13 -7.25
N GLY A 25 -15.37 6.13 -8.56
CA GLY A 25 -16.54 5.50 -9.18
C GLY A 25 -17.86 6.20 -8.84
N LYS A 26 -17.81 7.45 -8.35
CA LYS A 26 -18.98 8.25 -7.97
C LYS A 26 -19.08 9.52 -8.81
N THR A 27 -20.28 9.88 -9.22
CA THR A 27 -20.54 11.12 -9.96
C THR A 27 -21.25 12.10 -9.02
N ALA A 28 -20.67 13.31 -8.88
CA ALA A 28 -21.28 14.40 -8.11
C ALA A 28 -21.90 15.43 -9.07
N ASN A 29 -22.87 16.19 -8.59
CA ASN A 29 -23.49 17.27 -9.35
C ASN A 29 -22.47 18.40 -9.61
N ALA A 30 -22.05 18.56 -10.87
CA ALA A 30 -21.00 19.50 -11.25
C ALA A 30 -21.36 20.97 -10.93
N ASP A 31 -22.64 21.34 -11.09
CA ASP A 31 -23.11 22.71 -10.85
C ASP A 31 -23.11 23.02 -9.36
N PHE A 32 -23.55 22.06 -8.53
CA PHE A 32 -23.44 22.18 -7.07
C PHE A 32 -21.99 22.35 -6.61
N ILE A 33 -21.07 21.51 -7.09
CA ILE A 33 -19.64 21.60 -6.72
C ILE A 33 -19.05 22.95 -7.17
N ARG A 34 -19.45 23.47 -8.33
CA ARG A 34 -18.98 24.77 -8.82
C ARG A 34 -19.49 25.92 -7.98
N GLU A 35 -20.76 25.88 -7.58
CA GLU A 35 -21.32 26.89 -6.67
C GLU A 35 -20.59 26.89 -5.33
N MET A 36 -20.36 25.71 -4.75
CA MET A 36 -19.64 25.58 -3.49
C MET A 36 -18.18 26.02 -3.62
N TYR A 37 -17.54 25.81 -4.78
CA TYR A 37 -16.18 26.25 -5.04
C TYR A 37 -16.02 27.76 -4.91
N GLU A 38 -16.90 28.55 -5.53
CA GLU A 38 -16.83 30.02 -5.41
C GLU A 38 -17.04 30.46 -3.95
N ARG A 39 -18.02 29.88 -3.25
CA ARG A 39 -18.28 30.20 -1.84
C ARG A 39 -17.11 29.82 -0.92
N VAL A 40 -16.47 28.68 -1.17
CA VAL A 40 -15.29 28.24 -0.41
C VAL A 40 -14.09 29.13 -0.66
N LYS A 41 -13.85 29.60 -1.89
CA LYS A 41 -12.74 30.54 -2.19
C LYS A 41 -12.85 31.79 -1.33
N ASP A 42 -14.02 32.40 -1.29
CA ASP A 42 -14.26 33.62 -0.51
C ASP A 42 -14.06 33.35 0.98
N ARG A 43 -14.69 32.27 1.49
CA ARG A 43 -14.57 31.91 2.90
C ARG A 43 -13.14 31.53 3.32
N TYR A 44 -12.40 30.88 2.44
CA TYR A 44 -10.98 30.53 2.65
C TYR A 44 -10.12 31.79 2.86
N VAL A 45 -10.33 32.83 2.04
CA VAL A 45 -9.62 34.11 2.19
C VAL A 45 -9.96 34.77 3.53
N GLU A 46 -11.23 34.76 3.94
CA GLU A 46 -11.65 35.25 5.26
C GLU A 46 -10.97 34.48 6.41
N GLU A 47 -10.91 33.15 6.33
CA GLU A 47 -10.28 32.32 7.37
C GLU A 47 -8.77 32.59 7.50
N LEU A 48 -8.06 32.80 6.39
CA LEU A 48 -6.66 33.21 6.40
C LEU A 48 -6.47 34.56 7.10
N GLN A 49 -7.31 35.55 6.77
CA GLN A 49 -7.27 36.88 7.37
C GLN A 49 -7.55 36.83 8.87
N ASN A 50 -8.60 36.10 9.28
CA ASN A 50 -8.98 35.92 10.69
C ASN A 50 -7.85 35.31 11.51
N ARG A 51 -7.12 34.36 10.93
CA ARG A 51 -5.98 33.67 11.56
C ARG A 51 -4.65 34.41 11.40
N LYS A 52 -4.65 35.57 10.72
CA LYS A 52 -3.45 36.39 10.44
C LYS A 52 -2.36 35.62 9.68
N ILE A 53 -2.75 34.68 8.83
CA ILE A 53 -1.85 33.90 7.99
C ILE A 53 -1.57 34.70 6.71
N ARG A 54 -0.30 34.93 6.40
CA ARG A 54 0.14 35.59 5.16
C ARG A 54 0.81 34.56 4.27
N LEU A 55 0.14 34.21 3.18
CA LEU A 55 0.66 33.30 2.17
C LEU A 55 1.56 34.04 1.18
N ARG A 56 2.57 33.36 0.63
CA ARG A 56 3.24 33.85 -0.60
C ARG A 56 2.34 33.56 -1.79
N THR A 57 2.60 34.22 -2.92
CA THR A 57 1.73 34.16 -4.11
C THR A 57 1.47 32.76 -4.65
N LEU A 58 2.37 31.79 -4.40
CA LEU A 58 2.24 30.40 -4.85
C LEU A 58 1.87 29.42 -3.73
N ASP A 59 1.70 29.90 -2.49
CA ASP A 59 1.40 29.07 -1.33
C ASP A 59 -0.12 28.97 -1.09
N GLY A 60 -0.94 29.57 -1.96
CA GLY A 60 -2.41 29.43 -1.91
C GLY A 60 -2.86 28.03 -2.28
N ALA A 61 -3.96 27.58 -1.70
CA ALA A 61 -4.60 26.32 -2.10
C ALA A 61 -4.97 26.37 -3.59
N ARG A 62 -4.55 25.35 -4.33
CA ARG A 62 -4.79 25.25 -5.77
C ARG A 62 -6.24 24.89 -6.03
N LEU A 63 -6.77 25.27 -7.19
CA LEU A 63 -8.15 24.96 -7.57
C LEU A 63 -8.45 23.46 -7.44
N ASP A 64 -7.55 22.60 -7.92
CA ASP A 64 -7.73 21.15 -7.88
C ASP A 64 -7.81 20.62 -6.44
N GLU A 65 -7.13 21.24 -5.49
CA GLU A 65 -7.21 20.90 -4.06
C GLU A 65 -8.56 21.32 -3.46
N ILE A 66 -8.98 22.56 -3.70
CA ILE A 66 -10.27 23.08 -3.20
C ILE A 66 -11.42 22.21 -3.73
N VAL A 67 -11.44 21.94 -5.03
CA VAL A 67 -12.46 21.08 -5.67
C VAL A 67 -12.41 19.67 -5.08
N SER A 68 -11.22 19.13 -4.78
CA SER A 68 -11.10 17.82 -4.14
C SER A 68 -11.70 17.79 -2.73
N TYR A 69 -11.42 18.81 -1.91
CA TYR A 69 -12.00 18.91 -0.57
C TYR A 69 -13.53 18.98 -0.61
N ILE A 70 -14.08 19.83 -1.47
CA ILE A 70 -15.54 19.97 -1.66
C ILE A 70 -16.14 18.63 -2.10
N TYR A 71 -15.54 18.01 -3.12
CA TYR A 71 -16.02 16.75 -3.68
C TYR A 71 -16.01 15.63 -2.63
N TYR A 72 -14.91 15.42 -1.92
CA TYR A 72 -14.82 14.35 -0.92
C TYR A 72 -15.70 14.61 0.30
N TYR A 73 -15.81 15.88 0.75
CA TYR A 73 -16.73 16.26 1.82
C TYR A 73 -18.17 15.96 1.40
N HIS A 74 -18.55 16.36 0.20
CA HIS A 74 -19.89 16.13 -0.32
C HIS A 74 -20.21 14.63 -0.44
N ILE A 75 -19.33 13.86 -1.09
CA ILE A 75 -19.52 12.41 -1.28
C ILE A 75 -19.60 11.69 0.07
N PHE A 76 -18.83 12.08 1.08
CA PHE A 76 -18.92 11.50 2.43
C PHE A 76 -20.35 11.62 3.00
N HIS A 77 -20.98 12.77 2.82
CA HIS A 77 -22.34 13.02 3.31
C HIS A 77 -23.45 12.41 2.45
N THR A 78 -23.20 12.15 1.16
CA THR A 78 -24.27 11.76 0.22
C THR A 78 -24.15 10.35 -0.35
N SER A 79 -22.99 9.70 -0.29
CA SER A 79 -22.76 8.43 -1.02
C SER A 79 -23.62 7.26 -0.57
N HIS A 80 -24.20 7.35 0.63
CA HIS A 80 -25.09 6.34 1.23
C HIS A 80 -26.57 6.69 1.06
N LEU A 81 -26.89 7.86 0.51
CA LEU A 81 -28.25 8.36 0.33
C LEU A 81 -28.77 8.06 -1.10
N PRO A 82 -30.08 7.88 -1.27
CA PRO A 82 -30.72 7.91 -2.58
C PRO A 82 -30.53 9.27 -3.28
N GLU A 83 -30.64 9.27 -4.61
CA GLU A 83 -30.45 10.47 -5.44
C GLU A 83 -31.44 11.59 -5.08
N GLU A 84 -32.68 11.27 -4.76
CA GLU A 84 -33.70 12.25 -4.37
C GLU A 84 -33.35 12.99 -3.07
N LEU A 85 -32.83 12.26 -2.07
CA LEU A 85 -32.39 12.87 -0.81
C LEU A 85 -31.11 13.69 -1.02
N THR A 86 -30.24 13.24 -1.91
CA THR A 86 -29.03 13.99 -2.30
C THR A 86 -29.41 15.34 -2.89
N LYS A 87 -30.37 15.39 -3.84
CA LYS A 87 -30.85 16.65 -4.43
C LYS A 87 -31.50 17.59 -3.42
N LYS A 88 -32.25 17.04 -2.45
CA LYS A 88 -32.82 17.83 -1.35
C LYS A 88 -31.72 18.43 -0.47
N LEU A 89 -30.71 17.64 -0.11
CA LEU A 89 -29.56 18.09 0.67
C LEU A 89 -28.76 19.17 -0.08
N GLU A 90 -28.52 18.97 -1.37
CA GLU A 90 -27.87 19.95 -2.26
C GLU A 90 -28.64 21.27 -2.34
N SER A 91 -29.94 21.28 -2.05
CA SER A 91 -30.78 22.49 -2.04
C SER A 91 -30.94 23.10 -0.64
N ASP A 92 -30.44 22.45 0.41
CA ASP A 92 -30.51 22.94 1.79
C ASP A 92 -29.37 23.93 2.06
N GLU A 93 -29.73 25.19 2.31
CA GLU A 93 -28.77 26.25 2.57
C GLU A 93 -27.94 25.98 3.83
N LYS A 94 -28.49 25.32 4.84
CA LYS A 94 -27.73 24.96 6.05
C LYS A 94 -26.61 23.98 5.73
N TYR A 95 -26.89 23.02 4.84
CA TYR A 95 -25.88 22.08 4.39
C TYR A 95 -24.79 22.77 3.56
N ARG A 96 -25.18 23.66 2.64
CA ARG A 96 -24.25 24.46 1.83
C ARG A 96 -23.33 25.31 2.70
N GLU A 97 -23.89 26.06 3.65
CA GLU A 97 -23.12 26.88 4.60
C GLU A 97 -22.16 26.06 5.45
N MET A 98 -22.63 24.92 5.99
CA MET A 98 -21.79 24.00 6.76
C MET A 98 -20.62 23.48 5.93
N LEU A 99 -20.88 23.00 4.71
CA LEU A 99 -19.85 22.51 3.80
C LEU A 99 -18.81 23.60 3.52
N VAL A 100 -19.26 24.80 3.16
CA VAL A 100 -18.37 25.93 2.83
C VAL A 100 -17.48 26.28 4.02
N ARG A 101 -18.07 26.41 5.21
CA ARG A 101 -17.34 26.71 6.44
C ARG A 101 -16.30 25.63 6.75
N ASP A 102 -16.73 24.37 6.78
CA ASP A 102 -15.88 23.28 7.24
C ASP A 102 -14.73 23.01 6.25
N VAL A 103 -15.02 23.06 4.95
CA VAL A 103 -13.99 22.92 3.91
C VAL A 103 -12.97 24.07 3.95
N ALA A 104 -13.41 25.33 4.08
CA ALA A 104 -12.48 26.46 4.19
C ALA A 104 -11.55 26.31 5.40
N VAL A 105 -12.09 25.89 6.54
CA VAL A 105 -11.29 25.61 7.75
C VAL A 105 -10.34 24.44 7.50
N TYR A 106 -10.78 23.35 6.88
CA TYR A 106 -9.94 22.19 6.57
C TYR A 106 -8.74 22.58 5.71
N ILE A 107 -8.96 23.37 4.66
CA ILE A 107 -7.87 23.85 3.80
C ILE A 107 -6.87 24.68 4.62
N VAL A 108 -7.34 25.61 5.45
CA VAL A 108 -6.43 26.43 6.26
C VAL A 108 -5.62 25.60 7.25
N ILE A 109 -6.26 24.67 7.94
CA ILE A 109 -5.57 23.83 8.92
C ILE A 109 -4.59 22.86 8.23
N ASN A 110 -5.04 22.14 7.20
CA ASN A 110 -4.28 21.04 6.61
C ASN A 110 -3.22 21.48 5.60
N GLU A 111 -3.43 22.61 4.90
CA GLU A 111 -2.45 23.07 3.90
C GLU A 111 -1.49 24.12 4.49
N HIS A 112 -1.96 24.98 5.41
CA HIS A 112 -1.18 26.13 5.88
C HIS A 112 -0.67 26.03 7.32
N LEU A 113 -1.29 25.16 8.14
CA LEU A 113 -0.92 24.98 9.55
C LEU A 113 -0.47 23.55 9.87
N ASN A 114 -0.38 22.69 8.86
CA ASN A 114 0.07 21.32 9.05
C ASN A 114 1.55 21.29 9.45
N VAL A 115 1.86 20.48 10.46
CA VAL A 115 3.23 20.28 10.91
C VAL A 115 3.80 19.10 10.14
N GLU A 116 4.44 19.39 9.01
CA GLU A 116 5.13 18.37 8.23
C GLU A 116 6.42 17.93 8.93
N LYS A 117 6.65 16.61 8.96
CA LYS A 117 7.97 16.10 9.32
C LYS A 117 8.95 16.42 8.19
N ILE A 118 10.14 16.88 8.56
CA ILE A 118 11.25 17.01 7.62
C ILE A 118 11.58 15.63 7.06
N SER A 119 11.41 15.47 5.75
CA SER A 119 11.71 14.22 5.05
C SER A 119 13.11 14.22 4.46
N ASN A 120 13.73 13.04 4.42
CA ASN A 120 15.03 12.83 3.76
C ASN A 120 14.91 12.73 2.22
N THR A 121 13.69 12.61 1.70
CA THR A 121 13.39 12.36 0.30
C THR A 121 12.00 12.89 -0.06
N SER A 122 11.61 12.82 -1.33
CA SER A 122 10.24 13.10 -1.79
C SER A 122 9.78 12.04 -2.80
N GLU A 123 8.51 12.05 -3.17
CA GLU A 123 7.97 11.18 -4.23
C GLU A 123 8.63 11.40 -5.60
N TYR A 124 9.17 12.61 -5.82
CA TYR A 124 9.89 12.99 -7.03
C TYR A 124 11.39 12.68 -6.97
N SER A 125 11.90 12.28 -5.80
CA SER A 125 13.32 11.98 -5.65
C SER A 125 13.68 10.69 -6.41
N PRO A 126 14.84 10.64 -7.10
CA PRO A 126 15.18 9.52 -7.99
C PRO A 126 15.10 8.14 -7.33
N GLU A 127 15.49 8.03 -6.06
CA GLU A 127 15.40 6.81 -5.28
C GLU A 127 13.96 6.31 -5.13
N ILE A 128 13.00 7.18 -4.85
CA ILE A 128 11.59 6.83 -4.65
C ILE A 128 10.89 6.62 -5.99
N ALA A 129 11.15 7.49 -6.97
CA ALA A 129 10.57 7.40 -8.31
C ALA A 129 10.91 6.06 -8.97
N ALA A 130 12.16 5.59 -8.86
CA ALA A 130 12.58 4.31 -9.44
C ALA A 130 11.85 3.09 -8.83
N TYR A 131 11.61 3.08 -7.51
CA TYR A 131 10.75 2.07 -6.87
C TYR A 131 9.33 2.14 -7.43
N ASN A 132 8.75 3.34 -7.52
CA ASN A 132 7.39 3.50 -8.01
C ASN A 132 7.24 3.05 -9.47
N MET A 133 8.26 3.27 -10.31
CA MET A 133 8.31 2.76 -11.68
C MET A 133 8.29 1.22 -11.72
N ALA A 134 9.17 0.56 -10.94
CA ALA A 134 9.24 -0.89 -10.88
C ALA A 134 7.91 -1.51 -10.40
N CYS A 135 7.30 -0.95 -9.35
CA CYS A 135 6.03 -1.42 -8.81
C CYS A 135 4.87 -1.14 -9.76
N SER A 136 4.79 0.04 -10.37
CA SER A 136 3.68 0.41 -11.26
C SER A 136 3.70 -0.42 -12.54
N TYR A 137 4.88 -0.67 -13.12
CA TYR A 137 4.99 -1.56 -14.26
C TYR A 137 4.67 -3.01 -13.91
N SER A 138 5.14 -3.51 -12.75
CA SER A 138 4.76 -4.85 -12.26
C SER A 138 3.24 -4.98 -12.07
N LEU A 139 2.59 -3.98 -11.46
CA LEU A 139 1.13 -3.95 -11.29
C LEU A 139 0.38 -3.90 -12.62
N TYR A 140 0.88 -3.14 -13.59
CA TYR A 140 0.33 -3.09 -14.95
C TYR A 140 0.34 -4.47 -15.61
N ILE A 141 1.46 -5.19 -15.53
CA ILE A 141 1.58 -6.56 -16.06
C ILE A 141 0.66 -7.52 -15.32
N LEU A 142 0.70 -7.52 -13.98
CA LEU A 142 -0.17 -8.35 -13.13
C LEU A 142 -1.67 -8.08 -13.37
N GLY A 143 -2.02 -6.86 -13.78
CA GLY A 143 -3.38 -6.47 -14.15
C GLY A 143 -3.89 -7.06 -15.47
N SER A 144 -2.99 -7.55 -16.33
CA SER A 144 -3.34 -8.11 -17.65
C SER A 144 -3.79 -9.58 -17.63
N PHE A 145 -3.56 -10.30 -16.53
CA PHE A 145 -3.90 -11.73 -16.43
C PHE A 145 -5.40 -11.92 -16.15
N LYS A 146 -6.03 -12.82 -16.91
CA LYS A 146 -7.44 -13.22 -16.79
C LYS A 146 -7.57 -14.73 -16.84
N GLY A 147 -8.60 -15.26 -16.20
CA GLY A 147 -8.91 -16.69 -16.24
C GLY A 147 -9.51 -17.18 -14.92
N THR A 148 -9.84 -18.47 -14.90
CA THR A 148 -10.49 -19.14 -13.76
C THR A 148 -9.53 -19.96 -12.90
N ASP A 149 -8.25 -20.06 -13.28
CA ASP A 149 -7.25 -20.77 -12.49
C ASP A 149 -7.08 -20.13 -11.11
N ARG A 150 -7.44 -20.90 -10.07
CA ARG A 150 -7.45 -20.43 -8.68
C ARG A 150 -6.06 -20.08 -8.15
N ARG A 151 -5.04 -20.86 -8.54
CA ARG A 151 -3.65 -20.63 -8.09
C ARG A 151 -3.08 -19.38 -8.74
N MET A 152 -3.24 -19.26 -10.05
CA MET A 152 -2.85 -18.09 -10.82
C MET A 152 -3.44 -16.82 -10.21
N ASN A 153 -4.75 -16.81 -9.97
CA ASN A 153 -5.44 -15.65 -9.42
C ASN A 153 -5.03 -15.34 -7.98
N GLY A 154 -4.90 -16.35 -7.12
CA GLY A 154 -4.47 -16.17 -5.73
C GLY A 154 -3.05 -15.63 -5.62
N ILE A 155 -2.10 -16.21 -6.36
CA ILE A 155 -0.72 -15.73 -6.40
C ILE A 155 -0.63 -14.33 -7.00
N ASN A 156 -1.39 -14.03 -8.07
CA ASN A 156 -1.48 -12.67 -8.64
C ASN A 156 -1.91 -11.64 -7.59
N ASN A 157 -2.92 -11.96 -6.79
CA ASN A 157 -3.41 -11.08 -5.74
C ASN A 157 -2.37 -10.84 -4.65
N LEU A 158 -1.62 -11.88 -4.24
CA LEU A 158 -0.52 -11.72 -3.30
C LEU A 158 0.61 -10.84 -3.88
N PHE A 159 0.95 -10.97 -5.17
CA PHE A 159 1.92 -10.08 -5.81
C PHE A 159 1.44 -8.63 -5.90
N LYS A 160 0.17 -8.42 -6.29
CA LYS A 160 -0.44 -7.08 -6.31
C LYS A 160 -0.40 -6.46 -4.92
N LYS A 161 -0.74 -7.22 -3.88
CA LYS A 161 -0.64 -6.78 -2.48
C LYS A 161 0.80 -6.41 -2.12
N ALA A 162 1.78 -7.24 -2.46
CA ALA A 162 3.19 -6.94 -2.20
C ALA A 162 3.66 -5.66 -2.90
N MET A 163 3.32 -5.45 -4.17
CA MET A 163 3.67 -4.23 -4.92
C MET A 163 3.00 -2.99 -4.33
N VAL A 164 1.73 -3.07 -3.93
CA VAL A 164 1.03 -1.96 -3.25
C VAL A 164 1.67 -1.68 -1.89
N THR A 165 2.02 -2.70 -1.12
CA THR A 165 2.73 -2.53 0.17
C THR A 165 4.09 -1.85 -0.04
N ILE A 166 4.86 -2.20 -1.08
CA ILE A 166 6.11 -1.49 -1.41
C ILE A 166 5.82 -0.02 -1.74
N LYS A 167 4.77 0.28 -2.51
CA LYS A 167 4.34 1.66 -2.80
C LYS A 167 3.97 2.43 -1.52
N SER A 168 3.33 1.78 -0.56
CA SER A 168 3.05 2.38 0.76
C SER A 168 4.32 2.62 1.57
N VAL A 169 5.29 1.70 1.57
CA VAL A 169 6.59 1.89 2.25
C VAL A 169 7.32 3.12 1.68
N ILE A 170 7.42 3.25 0.36
CA ILE A 170 8.10 4.41 -0.25
C ILE A 170 7.33 5.72 -0.05
N HIS A 171 6.00 5.68 0.04
CA HIS A 171 5.20 6.85 0.39
C HIS A 171 5.46 7.30 1.83
N LEU A 172 5.54 6.37 2.79
CA LEU A 172 5.93 6.69 4.17
C LEU A 172 7.33 7.29 4.24
N LEU A 173 8.29 6.76 3.48
CA LEU A 173 9.63 7.35 3.37
C LEU A 173 9.60 8.77 2.79
N ALA A 174 8.82 9.01 1.75
CA ALA A 174 8.64 10.33 1.14
C ALA A 174 8.01 11.35 2.10
N ALA A 175 7.09 10.90 2.96
CA ALA A 175 6.45 11.72 3.99
C ALA A 175 7.28 11.91 5.27
N GLY A 176 8.54 11.43 5.31
CA GLY A 176 9.39 11.53 6.51
C GLY A 176 8.98 10.61 7.67
N ASN A 177 8.15 9.60 7.40
CA ASN A 177 7.70 8.59 8.39
C ASN A 177 8.53 7.31 8.28
N SER A 178 9.86 7.44 8.38
CA SER A 178 10.77 6.33 8.13
C SER A 178 10.64 5.19 9.14
N CYS A 179 10.30 5.50 10.40
CA CYS A 179 10.03 4.50 11.43
C CYS A 179 8.84 3.59 11.07
N ASP A 180 7.72 4.19 10.64
CA ASP A 180 6.54 3.43 10.20
C ASP A 180 6.82 2.64 8.93
N ALA A 181 7.67 3.17 8.05
CA ALA A 181 8.13 2.46 6.86
C ALA A 181 8.91 1.18 7.23
N VAL A 182 9.68 1.16 8.32
CA VAL A 182 10.34 -0.08 8.83
C VAL A 182 9.31 -1.11 9.27
N ILE A 183 8.28 -0.67 10.01
CA ILE A 183 7.21 -1.54 10.51
C ILE A 183 6.47 -2.18 9.33
N LEU A 184 6.12 -1.39 8.33
CA LEU A 184 5.43 -1.89 7.15
C LEU A 184 6.33 -2.79 6.28
N TRP A 185 7.63 -2.48 6.19
CA TRP A 185 8.60 -3.36 5.54
C TRP A 185 8.66 -4.74 6.21
N ARG A 186 8.56 -4.82 7.55
CA ARG A 186 8.54 -6.11 8.27
C ARG A 186 7.40 -7.00 7.76
N HIS A 187 6.20 -6.43 7.66
CA HIS A 187 5.03 -7.13 7.11
C HIS A 187 5.25 -7.54 5.64
N LEU A 188 5.85 -6.67 4.82
CA LEU A 188 6.23 -7.01 3.45
C LEU A 188 7.20 -8.20 3.41
N HIS A 189 8.18 -8.27 4.32
CA HIS A 189 9.15 -9.36 4.37
C HIS A 189 8.50 -10.71 4.73
N GLU A 190 7.48 -10.71 5.58
CA GLU A 190 6.66 -11.91 5.83
C GLU A 190 5.94 -12.36 4.56
N LEU A 191 5.28 -11.43 3.87
CA LEU A 191 4.60 -11.70 2.59
C LEU A 191 5.58 -12.16 1.49
N GLU A 192 6.78 -11.59 1.44
CA GLU A 192 7.87 -12.03 0.56
C GLU A 192 8.22 -13.51 0.80
N CYS A 193 8.36 -13.91 2.07
CA CYS A 193 8.64 -15.31 2.40
C CYS A 193 7.49 -16.23 1.95
N VAL A 194 6.23 -15.84 2.19
CA VAL A 194 5.05 -16.58 1.70
C VAL A 194 5.11 -16.73 0.18
N LEU A 195 5.33 -15.64 -0.55
CA LEU A 195 5.39 -15.65 -2.02
C LEU A 195 6.50 -16.58 -2.54
N ILE A 196 7.70 -16.53 -1.96
CA ILE A 196 8.81 -17.42 -2.36
C ILE A 196 8.41 -18.88 -2.14
N VAL A 197 7.88 -19.23 -0.98
CA VAL A 197 7.52 -20.61 -0.66
C VAL A 197 6.41 -21.12 -1.60
N LEU A 198 5.35 -20.33 -1.81
CA LEU A 198 4.24 -20.72 -2.67
C LEU A 198 4.61 -20.81 -4.17
N CYS A 199 5.63 -20.05 -4.61
CA CYS A 199 6.07 -20.07 -6.01
C CYS A 199 7.11 -21.15 -6.31
N THR A 200 7.92 -21.53 -5.31
CA THR A 200 9.10 -22.41 -5.50
C THR A 200 8.90 -23.83 -4.97
N LYS A 201 7.92 -24.06 -4.09
CA LYS A 201 7.62 -25.40 -3.55
C LYS A 201 6.46 -26.04 -4.31
N GLY A 202 6.07 -27.25 -3.90
CA GLY A 202 5.10 -28.11 -4.61
C GLY A 202 3.81 -27.39 -5.02
N GLU A 203 3.26 -27.75 -6.19
CA GLU A 203 2.15 -27.03 -6.80
C GLU A 203 0.87 -27.01 -5.95
N ASP A 204 0.65 -28.10 -5.20
CA ASP A 204 -0.50 -28.24 -4.30
C ASP A 204 -0.41 -27.39 -3.04
N LEU A 205 0.78 -26.85 -2.72
CA LEU A 205 1.01 -26.09 -1.49
C LEU A 205 0.14 -24.83 -1.43
N PHE A 206 -0.13 -24.20 -2.58
CA PHE A 206 -1.06 -23.08 -2.64
C PHE A 206 -2.45 -23.45 -2.11
N PHE A 207 -2.98 -24.60 -2.49
CA PHE A 207 -4.30 -25.05 -2.04
C PHE A 207 -4.30 -25.42 -0.56
N ARG A 208 -3.18 -25.96 -0.05
CA ARG A 208 -2.97 -26.19 1.39
C ARG A 208 -2.96 -24.88 2.16
N TYR A 209 -2.22 -23.88 1.68
CA TYR A 209 -2.17 -22.53 2.24
C TYR A 209 -3.56 -21.90 2.32
N ILE A 210 -4.33 -21.92 1.23
CA ILE A 210 -5.68 -21.35 1.20
C ILE A 210 -6.64 -22.09 2.14
N LYS A 211 -6.61 -23.43 2.17
CA LYS A 211 -7.42 -24.20 3.13
C LYS A 211 -7.09 -23.82 4.57
N HIS A 212 -5.83 -23.53 4.85
CA HIS A 212 -5.36 -23.13 6.17
C HIS A 212 -5.83 -21.75 6.59
N MET A 213 -6.09 -20.86 5.62
CA MET A 213 -6.63 -19.52 5.89
C MET A 213 -8.06 -19.58 6.49
N GLU A 214 -8.80 -20.70 6.32
CA GLU A 214 -10.12 -20.89 6.93
C GLU A 214 -10.09 -20.80 8.47
N TYR A 215 -8.93 -21.04 9.09
CA TYR A 215 -8.79 -20.98 10.54
C TYR A 215 -8.64 -19.56 11.10
N PHE A 216 -8.40 -18.53 10.27
CA PHE A 216 -8.20 -17.16 10.76
C PHE A 216 -9.49 -16.44 11.16
N ASP A 217 -10.64 -16.88 10.64
CA ASP A 217 -11.94 -16.27 10.90
C ASP A 217 -12.93 -17.33 11.39
N MET A 218 -12.60 -17.99 12.51
CA MET A 218 -13.46 -19.01 13.11
C MET A 218 -14.58 -18.40 13.95
N GLU A 219 -14.34 -17.27 14.62
CA GLU A 219 -15.29 -16.69 15.60
C GLU A 219 -16.60 -16.20 14.94
N GLY A 220 -16.60 -15.90 13.64
CA GLY A 220 -17.79 -15.52 12.87
C GLY A 220 -18.30 -16.58 11.88
N ASN A 221 -17.73 -17.79 11.87
CA ASN A 221 -17.99 -18.77 10.82
C ASN A 221 -19.19 -19.67 11.14
N PRO A 222 -20.18 -19.85 10.25
CA PRO A 222 -21.24 -20.85 10.42
C PRO A 222 -20.74 -22.28 10.61
N ARG A 223 -19.50 -22.57 10.16
CA ARG A 223 -18.83 -23.87 10.31
C ARG A 223 -17.78 -23.88 11.44
N ALA A 224 -17.88 -22.99 12.42
CA ALA A 224 -16.88 -22.84 13.48
C ALA A 224 -16.60 -24.16 14.23
N GLU A 225 -17.63 -24.91 14.61
CA GLU A 225 -17.48 -26.19 15.33
C GLU A 225 -16.77 -27.25 14.48
N GLU A 226 -17.13 -27.38 13.19
CA GLU A 226 -16.47 -28.27 12.24
C GLU A 226 -14.98 -27.91 12.07
N LEU A 227 -14.69 -26.61 11.89
CA LEU A 227 -13.32 -26.11 11.75
C LEU A 227 -12.50 -26.30 13.02
N GLN A 228 -13.12 -26.11 14.19
CA GLN A 228 -12.53 -26.33 15.51
C GLN A 228 -12.15 -27.80 15.71
N GLN A 229 -13.03 -28.73 15.34
CA GLN A 229 -12.77 -30.16 15.40
C GLN A 229 -11.63 -30.53 14.46
N ARG A 230 -11.71 -30.13 13.18
CA ARG A 230 -10.68 -30.39 12.17
C ARG A 230 -9.31 -29.86 12.61
N LEU A 231 -9.26 -28.64 13.15
CA LEU A 231 -8.05 -28.03 13.66
C LEU A 231 -7.44 -28.82 14.82
N SER A 232 -8.29 -29.33 15.72
CA SER A 232 -7.84 -30.14 16.87
C SER A 232 -7.29 -31.51 16.43
N GLU A 233 -7.94 -32.14 15.45
CA GLU A 233 -7.50 -33.39 14.84
C GLU A 233 -6.18 -33.22 14.10
N GLU A 234 -6.04 -32.16 13.28
CA GLU A 234 -4.80 -31.83 12.58
C GLU A 234 -3.67 -31.53 13.59
N CYS A 235 -3.89 -30.67 14.58
CA CYS A 235 -2.88 -30.39 15.62
C CYS A 235 -2.41 -31.66 16.34
N LYS A 236 -3.34 -32.59 16.64
CA LYS A 236 -3.02 -33.88 17.26
C LYS A 236 -2.21 -34.77 16.31
N ALA A 237 -2.61 -34.86 15.05
CA ALA A 237 -1.91 -35.65 14.04
C ALA A 237 -0.46 -35.17 13.84
N PHE A 238 -0.23 -33.87 13.97
CA PHE A 238 1.09 -33.25 13.77
C PHE A 238 1.87 -33.01 15.07
N GLY A 239 1.32 -33.39 16.22
CA GLY A 239 1.98 -33.25 17.52
C GLY A 239 2.21 -31.78 17.92
N VAL A 240 1.36 -30.86 17.46
CA VAL A 240 1.51 -29.42 17.68
C VAL A 240 0.81 -29.00 18.97
N LYS A 241 1.57 -28.39 19.89
CA LYS A 241 1.05 -27.93 21.19
C LYS A 241 0.44 -26.53 21.12
N GLU A 242 1.00 -25.67 20.28
CA GLU A 242 0.57 -24.27 20.15
C GLU A 242 -0.39 -24.11 18.98
N ARG A 243 -1.69 -24.06 19.28
CA ARG A 243 -2.75 -23.92 18.27
C ARG A 243 -2.55 -22.71 17.36
N ASN A 244 -2.18 -21.56 17.91
CA ASN A 244 -1.96 -20.34 17.12
C ASN A 244 -0.75 -20.46 16.17
N ALA A 245 0.29 -21.18 16.57
CA ALA A 245 1.43 -21.48 15.70
C ALA A 245 0.99 -22.35 14.52
N PHE A 246 0.14 -23.35 14.78
CA PHE A 246 -0.48 -24.14 13.73
C PHE A 246 -1.33 -23.28 12.81
N ILE A 247 -2.27 -22.47 13.31
CA ILE A 247 -3.12 -21.59 12.48
C ILE A 247 -2.28 -20.72 11.53
N ASN A 248 -1.15 -20.18 11.98
CA ASN A 248 -0.33 -19.31 11.15
C ASN A 248 0.58 -20.06 10.15
N TYR A 249 1.11 -21.22 10.53
CA TYR A 249 2.23 -21.86 9.81
C TYR A 249 2.00 -23.34 9.45
N GLY A 250 0.89 -23.96 9.87
CA GLY A 250 0.63 -25.40 9.71
C GLY A 250 0.62 -25.86 8.25
N TRP A 251 0.30 -24.97 7.31
CA TRP A 251 0.43 -25.24 5.88
C TRP A 251 1.87 -25.57 5.43
N LEU A 252 2.90 -25.19 6.21
CA LEU A 252 4.30 -25.53 5.93
C LEU A 252 4.61 -27.02 6.12
N GLU A 253 3.77 -27.77 6.83
CA GLU A 253 3.95 -29.21 7.02
C GLU A 253 3.75 -30.02 5.74
N TYR A 254 3.25 -29.38 4.68
CA TYR A 254 3.13 -29.94 3.34
C TYR A 254 4.33 -29.61 2.44
N VAL A 255 5.35 -28.93 2.97
CA VAL A 255 6.64 -28.75 2.29
C VAL A 255 7.49 -29.99 2.50
N ASP A 256 8.05 -30.53 1.41
CA ASP A 256 8.93 -31.70 1.45
C ASP A 256 10.07 -31.52 2.46
N GLY A 257 10.27 -32.52 3.33
CA GLY A 257 11.29 -32.50 4.37
C GLY A 257 10.91 -31.74 5.65
N PHE A 258 9.79 -31.00 5.68
CA PHE A 258 9.41 -30.24 6.87
C PHE A 258 9.07 -31.15 8.05
N ARG A 259 8.29 -32.21 7.81
CA ARG A 259 7.82 -33.12 8.86
C ARG A 259 8.96 -33.91 9.48
N GLU A 260 9.86 -34.40 8.64
CA GLU A 260 11.05 -35.15 9.04
C GLU A 260 12.00 -34.28 9.88
N GLY A 261 12.10 -32.98 9.54
CA GLY A 261 12.86 -31.99 10.27
C GLY A 261 12.10 -31.33 11.42
N PHE A 262 10.81 -31.62 11.63
CA PHE A 262 10.01 -30.94 12.64
C PHE A 262 10.53 -31.24 14.03
N GLY A 263 10.70 -30.19 14.84
CA GLY A 263 11.20 -30.34 16.20
C GLY A 263 12.73 -30.36 16.33
N LYS A 264 13.45 -30.50 15.21
CA LYS A 264 14.92 -30.49 15.14
C LYS A 264 15.42 -29.31 14.33
N GLU A 265 15.00 -29.26 13.08
CA GLU A 265 15.43 -28.27 12.09
C GLU A 265 14.39 -27.17 11.87
N TYR A 266 13.10 -27.54 11.92
CA TYR A 266 11.97 -26.65 11.63
C TYR A 266 11.04 -26.48 12.81
N ARG A 267 10.41 -25.31 12.88
CA ARG A 267 9.35 -24.94 13.84
C ARG A 267 8.21 -24.25 13.10
N LEU A 268 7.01 -24.31 13.68
CA LEU A 268 5.85 -23.55 13.20
C LEU A 268 5.93 -22.09 13.66
N ASN A 269 6.91 -21.36 13.18
CA ASN A 269 7.09 -19.94 13.45
C ASN A 269 7.70 -19.23 12.23
N PHE A 270 7.83 -17.91 12.31
CA PHE A 270 8.44 -17.15 11.23
C PHE A 270 9.91 -17.51 11.00
N LYS A 271 10.74 -17.46 12.05
CA LYS A 271 12.21 -17.57 11.95
C LYS A 271 12.69 -18.92 11.44
N ASP A 272 12.35 -19.97 12.17
CA ASP A 272 12.84 -21.33 11.96
C ASP A 272 11.88 -22.17 11.10
N GLY A 273 10.74 -21.61 10.72
CA GLY A 273 9.81 -22.16 9.74
C GLY A 273 9.87 -21.36 8.44
N LEU A 274 8.93 -20.42 8.29
CA LEU A 274 8.65 -19.74 7.02
C LEU A 274 9.89 -19.07 6.39
N GLN A 275 10.61 -18.25 7.15
CA GLN A 275 11.79 -17.50 6.68
C GLN A 275 12.94 -18.45 6.30
N LYS A 276 13.10 -19.55 7.05
CA LYS A 276 14.10 -20.57 6.76
C LYS A 276 13.79 -21.34 5.49
N ILE A 277 12.55 -21.79 5.30
CA ILE A 277 12.11 -22.50 4.09
C ILE A 277 12.18 -21.61 2.85
N ALA A 278 11.91 -20.31 3.03
CA ALA A 278 12.10 -19.29 1.99
C ALA A 278 13.59 -19.03 1.67
N GLY A 279 14.54 -19.58 2.42
CA GLY A 279 15.97 -19.36 2.21
C GLY A 279 16.47 -17.99 2.66
N LEU A 280 15.74 -17.29 3.52
CA LEU A 280 16.01 -15.91 3.92
C LEU A 280 16.49 -15.76 5.37
N SER A 281 16.98 -16.83 6.01
CA SER A 281 17.45 -16.80 7.41
C SER A 281 18.53 -15.75 7.69
N ALA A 282 19.37 -15.41 6.71
CA ALA A 282 20.37 -14.34 6.84
C ALA A 282 19.75 -12.95 7.12
N ARG A 283 18.48 -12.74 6.80
CA ARG A 283 17.74 -11.49 7.04
C ARG A 283 17.04 -11.46 8.39
N HIS A 284 17.15 -12.51 9.20
CA HIS A 284 16.47 -12.59 10.49
C HIS A 284 16.86 -11.45 11.44
N ALA A 285 18.14 -11.05 11.45
CA ALA A 285 18.59 -9.94 12.29
C ALA A 285 17.89 -8.61 11.95
N ALA A 286 17.70 -8.33 10.65
CA ALA A 286 16.98 -7.15 10.19
C ALA A 286 15.49 -7.21 10.60
N TYR A 287 14.85 -8.37 10.39
CA TYR A 287 13.46 -8.60 10.81
C TYR A 287 13.27 -8.44 12.33
N ALA A 288 14.16 -9.03 13.14
CA ALA A 288 14.11 -8.96 14.60
C ALA A 288 14.29 -7.52 15.10
N SER A 289 15.19 -6.75 14.49
CA SER A 289 15.35 -5.32 14.76
C SER A 289 14.08 -4.54 14.44
N ALA A 290 13.46 -4.78 13.27
CA ALA A 290 12.18 -4.17 12.91
C ALA A 290 11.06 -4.54 13.89
N SER A 291 11.06 -5.78 14.39
CA SER A 291 10.08 -6.24 15.38
C SER A 291 10.17 -5.51 16.72
N LYS A 292 11.35 -5.05 17.12
CA LYS A 292 11.55 -4.29 18.37
C LYS A 292 10.98 -2.86 18.28
N ILE A 293 10.87 -2.31 17.07
CA ILE A 293 10.39 -0.96 16.80
C ILE A 293 8.86 -0.86 16.99
N LEU A 294 8.11 -1.95 16.82
CA LEU A 294 6.64 -1.94 17.02
C LEU A 294 6.19 -1.68 18.45
N HIS A 295 7.04 -1.96 19.43
CA HIS A 295 6.75 -1.61 20.82
C HIS A 295 7.32 -0.21 21.06
N PRO A 296 6.54 0.72 21.66
CA PRO A 296 7.02 2.05 22.03
C PRO A 296 8.15 1.90 23.05
N SER A 297 9.36 1.73 22.53
CA SER A 297 10.57 1.48 23.26
C SER A 297 11.44 2.72 23.19
N ALA A 298 12.34 2.89 24.16
CA ALA A 298 13.29 4.01 24.18
C ALA A 298 14.08 4.13 22.86
N TRP A 299 14.23 3.04 22.11
CA TRP A 299 14.87 3.00 20.79
C TRP A 299 14.16 3.85 19.74
N VAL A 300 12.82 3.86 19.72
CA VAL A 300 12.03 4.62 18.74
C VAL A 300 12.25 6.13 18.91
N VAL A 301 12.46 6.57 20.15
CA VAL A 301 12.66 7.99 20.50
C VAL A 301 14.11 8.44 20.30
N THR A 302 15.08 7.53 20.41
CA THR A 302 16.52 7.85 20.42
C THR A 302 17.20 7.68 19.07
N ILE A 303 16.67 6.85 18.17
CA ILE A 303 17.21 6.67 16.83
C ILE A 303 16.78 7.83 15.93
N ARG A 304 17.76 8.44 15.25
CA ARG A 304 17.50 9.47 14.23
C ARG A 304 16.80 8.89 12.99
N ASP A 305 15.87 9.66 12.41
CA ASP A 305 15.06 9.24 11.25
C ASP A 305 15.90 8.76 10.05
N ASP A 306 17.06 9.38 9.80
CA ASP A 306 17.96 9.01 8.71
C ASP A 306 18.49 7.56 8.81
N LYS A 307 18.59 7.02 10.02
CA LYS A 307 18.96 5.61 10.23
C LYS A 307 17.82 4.67 9.86
N PHE A 308 16.58 5.01 10.21
CA PHE A 308 15.39 4.25 9.77
C PHE A 308 15.24 4.31 8.25
N TYR A 309 15.39 5.51 7.66
CA TYR A 309 15.35 5.71 6.23
C TYR A 309 16.36 4.80 5.51
N LYS A 310 17.64 4.86 5.94
CA LYS A 310 18.72 4.05 5.36
C LYS A 310 18.41 2.57 5.46
N PHE A 311 18.03 2.09 6.65
CA PHE A 311 17.67 0.69 6.86
C PHE A 311 16.57 0.25 5.90
N THR A 312 15.45 0.99 5.85
CA THR A 312 14.28 0.63 5.06
C THR A 312 14.61 0.61 3.58
N VAL A 313 15.32 1.61 3.03
CA VAL A 313 15.64 1.64 1.60
C VAL A 313 16.47 0.43 1.16
N PHE A 314 17.45 -0.01 1.97
CA PHE A 314 18.26 -1.19 1.61
C PHE A 314 17.52 -2.49 1.75
N GLU A 315 16.73 -2.65 2.82
CA GLU A 315 15.94 -3.86 3.01
C GLU A 315 14.77 -3.97 2.02
N LEU A 316 14.16 -2.85 1.66
CA LEU A 316 13.14 -2.78 0.62
C LEU A 316 13.69 -3.19 -0.74
N PHE A 317 14.93 -2.81 -1.06
CA PHE A 317 15.57 -3.20 -2.31
C PHE A 317 15.71 -4.72 -2.42
N ARG A 318 16.21 -5.35 -1.35
CA ARG A 318 16.36 -6.80 -1.26
C ARG A 318 15.02 -7.51 -1.43
N SER A 319 13.98 -7.03 -0.75
CA SER A 319 12.63 -7.58 -0.86
C SER A 319 12.04 -7.40 -2.26
N LEU A 320 12.23 -6.24 -2.88
CA LEU A 320 11.76 -5.99 -4.25
C LEU A 320 12.42 -6.95 -5.26
N ILE A 321 13.74 -7.16 -5.19
CA ILE A 321 14.44 -8.10 -6.08
C ILE A 321 13.85 -9.50 -5.97
N ASN A 322 13.69 -9.99 -4.75
CA ASN A 322 13.17 -11.34 -4.51
C ASN A 322 11.73 -11.47 -5.02
N ILE A 323 10.86 -10.50 -4.72
CA ILE A 323 9.47 -10.53 -5.20
C ILE A 323 9.42 -10.43 -6.73
N VAL A 324 10.16 -9.52 -7.35
CA VAL A 324 10.19 -9.38 -8.82
C VAL A 324 10.72 -10.66 -9.48
N THR A 325 11.69 -11.34 -8.86
CA THR A 325 12.16 -12.65 -9.34
C THR A 325 11.02 -13.67 -9.38
N GLN A 326 10.19 -13.72 -8.32
CA GLN A 326 9.01 -14.59 -8.32
C GLN A 326 7.95 -14.15 -9.35
N ILE A 327 7.75 -12.84 -9.54
CA ILE A 327 6.84 -12.31 -10.58
C ILE A 327 7.31 -12.73 -11.98
N LYS A 328 8.61 -12.67 -12.28
CA LYS A 328 9.14 -13.14 -13.57
C LYS A 328 8.81 -14.61 -13.82
N GLY A 329 8.98 -15.46 -12.82
CA GLY A 329 8.60 -16.87 -12.89
C GLY A 329 7.09 -17.06 -13.10
N TYR A 330 6.27 -16.28 -12.39
CA TYR A 330 4.82 -16.28 -12.55
C TYR A 330 4.39 -15.85 -13.96
N VAL A 331 4.94 -14.75 -14.47
CA VAL A 331 4.63 -14.22 -15.81
C VAL A 331 5.00 -15.23 -16.88
N ALA A 332 6.16 -15.87 -16.77
CA ALA A 332 6.56 -16.93 -17.69
C ALA A 332 5.62 -18.14 -17.65
N ARG A 333 5.20 -18.58 -16.45
CA ARG A 333 4.31 -19.74 -16.27
C ARG A 333 2.90 -19.49 -16.83
N TYR A 334 2.35 -18.30 -16.61
CA TYR A 334 0.95 -18.00 -16.92
C TYR A 334 0.79 -17.10 -18.14
N ARG A 335 1.84 -16.95 -18.96
CA ARG A 335 1.92 -16.01 -20.08
C ARG A 335 0.70 -16.05 -21.01
N ASP A 336 0.21 -17.25 -21.31
CA ASP A 336 -0.92 -17.46 -22.22
C ASP A 336 -2.29 -17.05 -21.64
N PHE A 337 -2.35 -16.75 -20.33
CA PHE A 337 -3.52 -16.20 -19.65
C PHE A 337 -3.52 -14.66 -19.60
N SER A 338 -2.50 -14.01 -20.17
CA SER A 338 -2.44 -12.56 -20.27
C SER A 338 -3.16 -12.04 -21.50
N GLU A 339 -3.94 -10.98 -21.35
CA GLU A 339 -4.48 -10.18 -22.46
C GLU A 339 -3.39 -9.41 -23.23
N LYS A 340 -2.15 -9.39 -22.71
CA LYS A 340 -1.00 -8.64 -23.25
C LYS A 340 0.28 -9.52 -23.25
N PRO A 341 0.31 -10.59 -24.05
CA PRO A 341 1.43 -11.54 -24.06
C PRO A 341 2.77 -10.88 -24.45
N ALA A 342 2.77 -9.94 -25.39
CA ALA A 342 3.99 -9.21 -25.78
C ALA A 342 4.56 -8.34 -24.65
N GLU A 343 3.71 -7.79 -23.77
CA GLU A 343 4.16 -7.07 -22.58
C GLU A 343 4.73 -8.03 -21.53
N CYS A 344 4.18 -9.24 -21.42
CA CYS A 344 4.73 -10.29 -20.57
C CYS A 344 6.14 -10.71 -21.02
N ASP A 345 6.35 -10.85 -22.33
CA ASP A 345 7.66 -11.21 -22.89
C ASP A 345 8.71 -10.10 -22.66
N ASN A 346 8.28 -8.83 -22.70
CA ASN A 346 9.16 -7.68 -22.43
C ASN A 346 9.40 -7.43 -20.94
N PHE A 347 8.53 -7.93 -20.05
CA PHE A 347 8.54 -7.60 -18.64
C PHE A 347 9.90 -7.81 -17.96
N PRO A 348 10.58 -8.97 -18.10
CA PRO A 348 11.86 -9.21 -17.44
C PRO A 348 12.92 -8.16 -17.76
N ARG A 349 13.07 -7.80 -19.04
CA ARG A 349 14.06 -6.82 -19.51
C ARG A 349 13.74 -5.43 -18.97
N THR A 350 12.49 -5.00 -19.06
CA THR A 350 12.08 -3.66 -18.65
C THR A 350 12.18 -3.48 -17.13
N VAL A 351 11.72 -4.46 -16.35
CA VAL A 351 11.80 -4.37 -14.89
C VAL A 351 13.25 -4.41 -14.38
N ASP A 352 14.14 -5.16 -15.05
CA ASP A 352 15.57 -5.16 -14.74
C ASP A 352 16.23 -3.80 -14.97
N GLY A 353 15.79 -3.05 -15.98
CA GLY A 353 16.19 -1.65 -16.17
C GLY A 353 15.90 -0.80 -14.93
N TYR A 354 14.70 -0.93 -14.35
CA TYR A 354 14.30 -0.21 -13.14
C TYR A 354 15.05 -0.70 -11.90
N LEU A 355 15.26 -2.01 -11.73
CA LEU A 355 16.05 -2.56 -10.63
C LEU A 355 17.50 -2.05 -10.67
N ASN A 356 18.09 -1.94 -11.85
CA ASN A 356 19.42 -1.36 -12.04
C ASN A 356 19.47 0.13 -11.68
N MET A 357 18.41 0.90 -11.99
CA MET A 357 18.28 2.29 -11.53
C MET A 357 18.28 2.37 -10.00
N ILE A 358 17.48 1.54 -9.33
CA ILE A 358 17.41 1.49 -7.87
C ILE A 358 18.78 1.10 -7.29
N ALA A 359 19.46 0.10 -7.87
CA ALA A 359 20.79 -0.31 -7.44
C ALA A 359 21.82 0.84 -7.50
N ARG A 360 21.79 1.65 -8.57
CA ARG A 360 22.66 2.84 -8.70
C ARG A 360 22.33 3.89 -7.64
N ASN A 361 21.05 4.18 -7.43
CA ASN A 361 20.61 5.15 -6.43
C ASN A 361 21.02 4.70 -5.01
N ASN A 362 20.91 3.41 -4.70
CA ASN A 362 21.34 2.83 -3.43
C ASN A 362 22.84 2.98 -3.16
N LYS A 363 23.69 2.96 -4.20
CA LYS A 363 25.13 3.26 -4.05
C LYS A 363 25.35 4.72 -3.64
N ILE A 364 24.59 5.65 -4.22
CA ILE A 364 24.64 7.08 -3.86
C ILE A 364 24.17 7.28 -2.41
N ILE A 365 23.06 6.64 -2.02
CA ILE A 365 22.56 6.66 -0.63
C ILE A 365 23.61 6.10 0.33
N ALA A 366 24.21 4.96 0.00
CA ALA A 366 25.29 4.39 0.82
C ALA A 366 26.40 5.42 1.05
N ALA A 367 26.88 6.08 -0.01
CA ALA A 367 27.92 7.11 0.08
C ALA A 367 27.50 8.33 0.92
N LYS A 368 26.27 8.85 0.74
CA LYS A 368 25.71 9.97 1.50
C LYS A 368 25.74 9.73 3.02
N TYR A 369 25.47 8.50 3.43
CA TYR A 369 25.36 8.10 4.84
C TYR A 369 26.55 7.26 5.35
N ILE A 370 27.70 7.29 4.68
CA ILE A 370 29.00 6.76 5.18
C ILE A 370 29.81 7.87 5.88
N ARG A 371 29.58 9.15 5.56
CA ARG A 371 30.37 10.30 6.05
C ARG A 371 29.68 11.13 7.14
N LYS A 372 28.69 10.59 7.85
CA LYS A 372 27.97 11.27 8.94
C LYS A 372 27.86 10.39 10.18
#